data_AF-A0A3Q0JD78-F1
#
_entry.id   AF-A0A3Q0JD78-F1
#
_cell.length_a   1.000
_cell.length_b   1.000
_cell.length_c   1.000
_cell.angle_alpha   90.00
_cell.angle_beta   90.00
_cell.angle_gamma   90.00
#
_symmetry.space_group_name_H-M   'P 1'
#
loop_
_entity.id
_entity.type
_entity.pdbx_description
1 polymer ?
#
loop_
_entity_poly.entity_id
_entity_poly.type
_entity_poly.pdbx_seq_one_letter_code
_entity_poly.pdbx_strand_id
1 'polypeptide(L)' 'MNEHKGMLGATEYEVANVGLVPPDDGVLRFAGTSVSSSCLVLVTIDSAELTVNCEKMVLGSMLLNELVKHLNST' A
#
# COMPACT_ATOMS: atom_id res chain seq x y z
N MET A 1 -14.85 -19.25 17.39
CA MET A 1 -15.25 -18.92 16.01
C MET A 1 -16.00 -17.60 16.04
N ASN A 2 -15.32 -16.49 15.75
CA ASN A 2 -15.73 -15.49 14.75
C ASN A 2 -14.81 -14.26 14.75
N GLU A 3 -14.04 -14.13 13.68
CA GLU A 3 -14.05 -12.95 12.78
C GLU A 3 -13.65 -11.59 13.39
N HIS A 4 -12.35 -11.39 13.63
CA HIS A 4 -11.73 -10.06 13.66
C HIS A 4 -11.59 -9.50 12.23
N LYS A 5 -12.71 -9.32 11.55
CA LYS A 5 -12.79 -8.59 10.28
C LYS A 5 -13.46 -7.25 10.56
N GLY A 6 -12.67 -6.29 11.03
CA GLY A 6 -13.19 -5.01 11.49
C GLY A 6 -12.19 -3.89 11.34
N MET A 7 -12.01 -3.45 10.10
CA MET A 7 -11.72 -2.05 9.74
C MET A 7 -10.43 -1.46 10.35
N LEU A 8 -9.30 -1.70 9.68
CA LEU A 8 -8.14 -0.79 9.77
C LEU A 8 -8.65 0.60 9.39
N GLY A 9 -8.71 1.51 10.36
CA GLY A 9 -9.35 2.81 10.23
C GLY A 9 -8.70 3.63 9.12
N ALA A 10 -9.50 4.41 8.41
CA ALA A 10 -9.09 5.30 7.32
C ALA A 10 -7.93 6.27 7.65
N THR A 11 -7.50 6.34 8.91
CA THR A 11 -6.46 7.23 9.45
C THR A 11 -5.03 6.79 9.17
N GLU A 12 -4.76 5.52 8.85
CA GLU A 12 -3.37 5.03 8.67
C GLU A 12 -2.86 5.19 7.23
N TYR A 13 -3.74 5.12 6.24
CA TYR A 13 -3.36 5.20 4.82
C TYR A 13 -3.03 6.62 4.37
N GLU A 14 -3.66 7.63 5.00
CA GLU A 14 -3.36 9.05 4.74
C GLU A 14 -1.91 9.42 5.06
N VAL A 15 -1.29 8.76 6.06
CA VAL A 15 0.11 9.02 6.44
C VAL A 15 1.09 8.67 5.31
N ALA A 16 0.75 7.67 4.49
CA ALA A 16 1.53 7.28 3.32
C ALA A 16 1.07 7.98 2.02
N ASN A 17 0.15 8.95 2.09
CA ASN A 17 -0.48 9.61 0.94
C ASN A 17 -1.14 8.63 -0.05
N VAL A 18 -1.65 7.50 0.45
CA VAL A 18 -2.38 6.51 -0.36
C VAL A 18 -3.79 6.31 0.19
N GLY A 19 -4.77 6.10 -0.69
CA GLY A 19 -6.12 5.70 -0.34
C GLY A 19 -6.31 4.20 -0.55
N LEU A 20 -7.09 3.56 0.33
CA LEU A 20 -7.54 2.17 0.15
C LEU A 20 -8.51 2.10 -1.04
N VAL A 21 -8.19 1.24 -2.01
CA VAL A 21 -9.09 0.82 -3.08
C VAL A 21 -9.97 -0.31 -2.53
N PRO A 22 -11.28 -0.35 -2.83
CA PRO A 22 -12.18 -1.38 -2.30
C PRO A 22 -11.55 -2.78 -2.39
N PRO A 23 -11.39 -3.47 -1.24
CA PRO A 23 -10.72 -4.76 -1.21
C PRO A 23 -11.59 -5.82 -1.90
N ASP A 24 -10.93 -6.79 -2.50
CA ASP A 24 -11.54 -7.88 -3.25
C ASP A 24 -10.77 -9.15 -2.93
N ASP A 25 -11.46 -10.23 -2.59
CA ASP A 25 -10.88 -11.57 -2.43
C ASP A 25 -9.58 -11.64 -1.59
N GLY A 26 -9.50 -10.86 -0.50
CA GLY A 26 -8.35 -10.89 0.41
C GLY A 26 -7.11 -10.13 -0.09
N VAL A 27 -7.22 -9.41 -1.20
CA VAL A 27 -6.17 -8.56 -1.74
C VAL A 27 -6.40 -7.11 -1.29
N LEU A 28 -5.40 -6.52 -0.62
CA LEU A 28 -5.41 -5.10 -0.27
C LEU A 28 -4.79 -4.30 -1.41
N ARG A 29 -5.49 -3.26 -1.85
CA ARG A 29 -5.05 -2.38 -2.93
C ARG A 29 -5.05 -0.94 -2.46
N PHE A 30 -4.02 -0.21 -2.81
CA PHE A 30 -3.86 1.21 -2.48
C PHE A 30 -3.49 1.99 -3.72
N ALA A 31 -3.94 3.25 -3.77
CA ALA A 31 -3.58 4.18 -4.82
C ALA A 31 -3.24 5.54 -4.22
N GLY A 32 -2.17 6.17 -4.69
CA GLY A 32 -1.77 7.50 -4.27
C GLY A 32 -0.96 8.21 -5.33
N THR A 33 -0.66 9.48 -5.09
CA THR A 33 0.12 10.32 -6.01
C THR A 33 1.25 11.00 -5.26
N SER A 34 2.47 11.01 -5.84
CA SER A 34 3.58 11.76 -5.24
C SER A 34 3.28 13.27 -5.24
N VAL A 35 3.51 13.94 -4.12
CA VAL A 35 3.20 15.38 -3.97
C VAL A 35 3.99 16.25 -4.95
N SER A 36 5.27 15.96 -5.15
CA SER A 36 6.16 16.81 -5.95
C SER A 36 6.04 16.58 -7.47
N SER A 37 5.55 15.41 -7.90
CA SER A 37 5.55 15.08 -9.32
C SER A 37 4.27 14.44 -9.83
N SER A 38 3.23 14.35 -9.01
CA SER A 38 1.96 13.71 -9.36
C SER A 38 2.10 12.30 -9.93
N CYS A 39 3.18 11.59 -9.58
CA CYS A 39 3.41 10.24 -10.09
C CYS A 39 2.39 9.32 -9.42
N LEU A 40 1.56 8.65 -10.23
CA LEU A 40 0.63 7.64 -9.73
C LEU A 40 1.44 6.45 -9.19
N VAL A 41 1.04 6.01 -8.00
CA VAL A 41 1.59 4.83 -7.33
C VAL A 41 0.43 3.91 -6.95
N LEU A 42 0.55 2.64 -7.31
CA LEU A 42 -0.39 1.58 -6.96
C LEU A 42 0.34 0.54 -6.13
N VAL A 43 -0.19 0.23 -4.96
CA VAL A 43 0.37 -0.80 -4.07
C VAL A 43 -0.64 -1.93 -3.95
N THR A 44 -0.18 -3.15 -4.14
CA THR A 44 -0.99 -4.36 -3.96
C THR A 44 -0.29 -5.25 -2.94
N ILE A 45 -1.05 -5.70 -1.93
CA ILE A 45 -0.60 -6.66 -0.93
C ILE A 45 -1.55 -7.86 -1.02
N ASP A 46 -1.00 -9.02 -1.32
CA ASP A 46 -1.70 -10.30 -1.24
C ASP A 46 -1.02 -11.23 -0.20
N SER A 47 -1.44 -12.49 -0.13
CA SER A 47 -0.94 -13.43 0.87
C SER A 47 0.55 -13.79 0.73
N ALA A 48 1.20 -13.49 -0.39
CA ALA A 48 2.57 -13.89 -0.68
C ALA A 48 3.44 -12.77 -1.25
N GLU A 49 2.84 -11.72 -1.81
CA GLU A 49 3.52 -10.71 -2.60
C GLU A 49 3.12 -9.28 -2.22
N LEU A 50 4.14 -8.42 -2.22
CA LEU A 50 4.00 -6.98 -2.17
C LEU A 50 4.44 -6.42 -3.53
N THR A 51 3.52 -5.78 -4.24
CA THR A 51 3.78 -5.16 -5.54
C THR A 51 3.60 -3.65 -5.46
N VAL A 52 4.55 -2.90 -6.03
CA VAL A 52 4.48 -1.44 -6.19
C VAL A 52 4.61 -1.11 -7.68
N ASN A 53 3.55 -0.56 -8.28
CA ASN A 53 3.55 -0.04 -9.64
C ASN A 53 3.60 1.48 -9.61
N CYS A 54 4.51 2.09 -10.36
CA CYS A 54 4.58 3.53 -10.53
C CYS A 54 5.33 3.91 -11.81
N GLU A 55 5.18 5.14 -12.28
CA GLU A 55 5.87 5.63 -13.49
C GLU A 55 7.39 5.76 -13.29
N LYS A 56 7.81 6.10 -12.06
CA LYS A 56 9.21 6.40 -11.74
C LYS A 56 9.84 5.26 -10.95
N MET A 57 10.62 4.42 -11.61
CA MET A 57 11.27 3.24 -10.99
C MET A 57 12.05 3.54 -9.70
N VAL A 58 12.79 4.66 -9.64
CA VAL A 58 13.54 5.03 -8.43
C VAL A 58 12.61 5.27 -7.24
N LEU A 59 11.49 5.94 -7.46
CA LEU A 59 10.49 6.18 -6.42
C LEU A 59 9.80 4.87 -6.01
N GLY A 60 9.51 4.00 -6.98
CA GLY A 60 8.92 2.68 -6.73
C GLY A 60 9.81 1.79 -5.88
N SER A 61 11.11 1.71 -6.18
CA SER A 61 12.05 0.89 -5.41
C SER A 61 12.29 1.44 -4.00
N MET A 62 12.33 2.78 -3.84
CA MET A 62 12.40 3.41 -2.53
C MET A 62 11.18 3.06 -1.67
N LEU A 63 9.96 3.19 -2.23
CA LEU A 63 8.74 2.87 -1.51
C LEU A 63 8.65 1.38 -1.17
N LEU A 64 8.96 0.50 -2.12
CA LEU A 64 8.96 -0.95 -1.90
C LEU A 64 9.91 -1.34 -0.75
N ASN A 65 11.13 -0.80 -0.76
CA ASN A 65 12.12 -1.09 0.29
C ASN A 65 11.65 -0.62 1.67
N GLU A 66 11.03 0.56 1.76
CA GLU A 66 10.51 1.05 3.04
C GLU A 66 9.34 0.20 3.53
N LEU A 67 8.39 -0.18 2.66
CA LEU A 67 7.29 -1.06 3.02
C LEU A 67 7.78 -2.44 3.51
N VAL A 68 8.73 -3.05 2.79
CA VAL A 68 9.33 -4.34 3.18
C VAL A 68 10.01 -4.25 4.55
N LYS A 69 10.76 -3.17 4.82
CA LYS A 69 11.38 -2.96 6.14
C LYS A 69 10.35 -2.90 7.25
N HIS A 70 9.27 -2.14 7.08
CA HIS A 70 8.25 -1.98 8.12
C HIS A 70 7.44 -3.25 8.33
N LEU A 71 7.09 -3.96 7.25
CA LEU A 71 6.34 -5.22 7.33
C LEU A 71 7.14 -6.36 7.98
N ASN A 72 8.46 -6.40 7.77
CA ASN A 72 9.33 -7.42 8.38
C ASN A 72 9.80 -7.05 9.80
N SER A 73 9.60 -5.81 10.25
CA SER A 73 10.02 -5.34 11.58
C SER A 73 8.94 -5.46 12.64
N THR A 74 7.81 -6.09 12.31
CA THR A 74 6.67 -6.37 13.22
C THR A 74 6.57 -7.87 13.44
#